data_AF-A0A1W9RFJ3-F1
#
_entry.id   AF-A0A1W9RFJ3-F1
#
_cell.length_a   1.000
_cell.length_b   1.000
_cell.length_c   1.000
_cell.angle_alpha   90.00
_cell.angle_beta   90.00
_cell.angle_gamma   90.00
#
_symmetry.space_group_name_H-M   'P 1'
#
loop_
_entity.id
_entity.type
_entity.pdbx_description
1 polymer ?
#
loop_
_entity_poly.entity_id
_entity_poly.type
_entity_poly.pdbx_seq_one_letter_code
_entity_poly.pdbx_strand_id
1 'polypeptide(L)'
;ADMFHSRECSSTSCYKKFNETVVNHKHEDFPLYRGRDSSLIVKALEEDRIIVTRRRKLAEESAVKKIIIHHDLLKNQLKELKETLKLNFNTASLFSRCAECNAQIKKVDRESVRNKVPEYVYETQEVFYKCPKCKRVFWQGTHWELARKYLGELLDDSN
;
A
#
# COMPACT_ATOMS: atom_id res chain seq x y z
N ALA A 1 8.52 52.11 1.74
CA ALA A 1 7.12 51.87 2.10
C ALA A 1 6.50 51.06 0.96
N ASP A 2 6.49 49.72 0.95
CA ASP A 2 6.95 48.72 1.91
C ASP A 2 7.57 47.54 1.12
N MET A 3 8.90 47.29 1.19
CA MET A 3 9.71 46.62 2.24
C MET A 3 9.76 45.08 2.02
N PHE A 4 10.87 44.34 1.82
CA PHE A 4 12.32 44.55 1.76
C PHE A 4 13.02 43.35 1.03
N HIS A 5 13.92 43.66 0.09
CA HIS A 5 15.30 43.15 -0.10
C HIS A 5 15.67 41.65 -0.22
N SER A 6 16.12 41.32 -1.45
CA SER A 6 17.43 40.70 -1.81
C SER A 6 18.35 40.23 -0.70
N ARG A 7 18.78 38.95 -0.77
CA ARG A 7 20.21 38.55 -0.65
C ARG A 7 20.50 37.31 -1.49
N GLU A 8 21.38 37.49 -2.46
CA GLU A 8 22.25 36.44 -2.97
C GLU A 8 22.94 35.75 -1.78
N CYS A 9 22.82 34.43 -1.69
CA CYS A 9 23.69 33.62 -0.83
C CYS A 9 24.46 32.68 -1.74
N SER A 10 25.55 33.22 -2.28
CA SER A 10 26.64 32.51 -2.92
C SER A 10 27.42 31.73 -1.86
N SER A 11 27.02 30.51 -1.56
CA SER A 11 27.93 29.53 -0.97
C SER A 11 27.53 28.11 -1.34
N THR A 12 28.34 27.50 -2.19
CA THR A 12 28.29 26.11 -2.66
C THR A 12 28.66 25.12 -1.54
N SER A 13 27.92 25.10 -0.41
CA SER A 13 28.31 24.25 0.73
C SER A 13 27.19 23.73 1.65
N CYS A 14 25.93 23.69 1.21
CA CYS A 14 24.86 23.09 2.05
C CYS A 14 23.94 22.07 1.36
N TYR A 15 24.31 21.57 0.18
CA TYR A 15 23.64 20.44 -0.48
C TYR A 15 24.62 19.29 -0.75
N LYS A 16 25.47 18.98 0.24
CA LYS A 16 26.27 17.74 0.23
C LYS A 16 25.80 16.83 1.36
N LYS A 17 24.94 15.89 0.97
CA LYS A 17 24.68 14.53 1.50
C LYS A 17 23.17 14.32 1.56
N PHE A 18 22.70 13.29 0.86
CA PHE A 18 21.30 12.98 0.51
C PHE A 18 20.73 13.75 -0.69
N ASN A 19 21.27 13.47 -1.89
CA ASN A 19 20.50 13.21 -3.11
C ASN A 19 21.40 13.34 -4.35
N GLU A 20 22.19 12.32 -4.62
CA GLU A 20 22.58 11.96 -5.98
C GLU A 20 21.74 10.71 -6.30
N THR A 21 20.46 10.87 -6.63
CA THR A 21 19.93 10.51 -7.95
C THR A 21 18.47 11.03 -8.02
N VAL A 22 18.25 12.33 -7.86
CA VAL A 22 17.02 12.93 -8.37
C VAL A 22 17.29 13.24 -9.82
N VAL A 23 17.13 12.23 -10.68
CA VAL A 23 17.12 12.50 -12.11
C VAL A 23 15.81 13.22 -12.38
N ASN A 24 15.95 14.51 -12.71
CA ASN A 24 14.96 15.28 -13.45
C ASN A 24 14.68 14.56 -14.77
N HIS A 25 13.89 13.49 -14.75
CA HIS A 25 13.34 12.94 -15.97
C HIS A 25 12.02 13.67 -16.24
N LYS A 26 12.13 14.65 -17.15
CA LYS A 26 10.99 15.07 -17.96
C LYS A 26 10.32 13.80 -18.51
N HIS A 27 9.00 13.78 -18.48
CA HIS A 27 8.10 12.65 -18.74
C HIS A 27 8.19 12.03 -20.17
N GLU A 28 9.25 12.26 -20.94
CA GLU A 28 9.30 12.01 -22.38
C GLU A 28 10.24 10.86 -22.81
N ASP A 29 11.13 10.35 -21.96
CA ASP A 29 12.15 9.35 -22.37
C ASP A 29 11.96 7.91 -21.83
N PHE A 30 10.84 7.61 -21.15
CA PHE A 30 10.59 6.22 -20.72
C PHE A 30 10.03 5.37 -21.86
N PRO A 31 10.67 4.24 -22.23
CA PRO A 31 10.18 3.35 -23.28
C PRO A 31 8.77 2.84 -22.93
N LEU A 32 7.81 3.45 -23.61
CA LEU A 32 6.39 3.14 -23.75
C LEU A 32 5.86 1.90 -23.02
N TYR A 33 5.56 2.04 -21.73
CA TYR A 33 4.59 1.18 -21.05
C TYR A 33 3.17 1.51 -21.56
N ARG A 34 2.75 0.87 -22.66
CA ARG A 34 1.35 0.92 -23.12
C ARG A 34 0.48 0.09 -22.17
N GLY A 35 -0.28 0.78 -21.33
CA GLY A 35 -1.32 0.20 -20.47
C GLY A 35 -1.13 0.52 -18.99
N ARG A 36 -2.14 0.16 -18.17
CA ARG A 36 -2.30 0.34 -16.71
C ARG A 36 -1.00 0.33 -15.86
N ASP A 37 0.03 -0.39 -16.31
CA ASP A 37 1.30 -0.61 -15.63
C ASP A 37 2.22 0.63 -15.59
N SER A 38 2.12 1.58 -16.54
CA SER A 38 2.89 2.84 -16.49
C SER A 38 2.60 3.66 -15.23
N SER A 39 1.32 3.75 -14.84
CA SER A 39 0.91 4.47 -13.64
C SER A 39 1.40 3.84 -12.33
N LEU A 40 1.65 2.52 -12.34
CA LEU A 40 2.19 1.79 -11.19
C LEU A 40 3.69 2.08 -11.03
N ILE A 41 4.42 2.08 -12.14
CA ILE A 41 5.86 2.37 -12.21
C ILE A 41 6.16 3.81 -11.77
N VAL A 42 5.40 4.77 -12.31
CA VAL A 42 5.54 6.19 -11.93
C VAL A 42 5.33 6.37 -10.43
N LYS A 43 4.25 5.83 -9.87
CA LYS A 43 4.00 5.89 -8.42
C LYS A 43 5.08 5.19 -7.59
N ALA A 44 5.65 4.10 -8.10
CA ALA A 44 6.72 3.41 -7.40
C ALA A 44 7.99 4.25 -7.33
N LEU A 45 8.31 4.99 -8.39
CA LEU A 45 9.44 5.92 -8.43
C LEU A 45 9.20 7.15 -7.55
N GLU A 46 8.04 7.79 -7.69
CA GLU A 46 7.69 9.01 -6.95
C GLU A 46 7.64 8.79 -5.43
N GLU A 47 7.16 7.62 -5.00
CA GLU A 47 6.92 7.31 -3.60
C GLU A 47 7.95 6.33 -2.99
N ASP A 48 9.05 6.06 -3.69
CA ASP A 48 10.09 5.07 -3.34
C ASP A 48 9.53 3.69 -2.90
N ARG A 49 8.60 3.15 -3.68
CA ARG A 49 7.93 1.87 -3.39
C ARG A 49 8.55 0.71 -4.15
N ILE A 50 8.45 -0.47 -3.55
CA ILE A 50 8.83 -1.74 -4.17
C ILE A 50 7.61 -2.35 -4.85
N ILE A 51 7.73 -2.71 -6.13
CA ILE A 51 6.69 -3.44 -6.85
C ILE A 51 6.81 -4.93 -6.55
N VAL A 52 5.76 -5.54 -6.00
CA VAL A 52 5.66 -7.00 -5.87
C VAL A 52 4.87 -7.54 -7.05
N THR A 53 5.42 -8.51 -7.79
CA THR A 53 4.76 -9.08 -8.96
C THR A 53 5.13 -10.53 -9.19
N ARG A 54 4.25 -11.31 -9.85
CA ARG A 54 4.61 -12.62 -10.42
C ARG A 54 4.97 -12.54 -11.91
N ARG A 55 4.80 -11.35 -12.53
CA ARG A 55 5.07 -11.16 -13.96
C ARG A 55 6.56 -10.99 -14.19
N ARG A 56 7.21 -12.04 -14.70
CA ARG A 56 8.65 -12.03 -15.02
C ARG A 56 9.03 -10.95 -16.04
N LYS A 57 8.19 -10.68 -17.05
CA LYS A 57 8.45 -9.62 -18.05
C LYS A 57 8.59 -8.21 -17.45
N LEU A 58 7.80 -7.89 -16.41
CA LEU A 58 7.91 -6.61 -15.69
C LEU A 58 9.26 -6.51 -14.94
N ALA A 59 9.87 -7.66 -14.61
CA ALA A 59 11.18 -7.76 -13.98
C ALA A 59 12.33 -7.41 -14.92
N GLU A 60 12.15 -7.54 -16.23
CA GLU A 60 13.24 -7.37 -17.20
C GLU A 60 13.27 -5.93 -17.74
N GLU A 61 12.13 -5.24 -17.78
CA GLU A 61 11.95 -4.02 -18.58
C GLU A 61 11.99 -2.69 -17.78
N SER A 62 12.12 -2.72 -16.45
CA SER A 62 12.00 -1.51 -15.60
C SER A 62 13.13 -1.31 -14.61
N ALA A 63 13.59 -0.07 -14.43
CA ALA A 63 14.62 0.31 -13.45
C ALA A 63 14.11 0.42 -12.00
N VAL A 64 12.82 0.12 -11.76
CA VAL A 64 12.20 0.24 -10.43
C VAL A 64 12.58 -0.91 -9.49
N LYS A 65 12.63 -0.63 -8.19
CA LYS A 65 12.77 -1.66 -7.15
C LYS A 65 11.58 -2.62 -7.24
N LYS A 66 11.87 -3.92 -7.30
CA LYS A 66 10.82 -4.94 -7.46
C LYS A 66 11.21 -6.28 -6.86
N ILE A 67 10.19 -7.05 -6.51
CA ILE A 67 10.29 -8.41 -6.00
C ILE A 67 9.43 -9.30 -6.88
N ILE A 68 10.05 -10.37 -7.38
CA ILE A 68 9.39 -11.39 -8.18
C ILE A 68 9.03 -12.55 -7.27
N ILE A 69 7.74 -12.85 -7.23
CA ILE A 69 7.21 -13.98 -6.51
C ILE A 69 7.15 -15.18 -7.45
N HIS A 70 7.77 -16.28 -7.03
CA HIS A 70 7.96 -17.45 -7.88
C HIS A 70 6.87 -18.50 -7.70
N HIS A 71 6.17 -18.48 -6.56
CA HIS A 71 5.15 -19.46 -6.23
C HIS A 71 3.74 -19.06 -6.70
N ASP A 72 2.91 -20.06 -7.02
CA ASP A 72 1.50 -19.85 -7.38
C ASP A 72 0.54 -19.98 -6.20
N LEU A 73 0.90 -20.78 -5.19
CA LEU A 73 0.08 -20.96 -3.99
C LEU A 73 0.28 -19.79 -3.02
N LEU A 74 -0.82 -19.18 -2.57
CA LEU A 74 -0.83 -18.02 -1.68
C LEU A 74 0.04 -18.21 -0.42
N LYS A 75 -0.02 -19.40 0.20
CA LYS A 75 0.83 -19.77 1.35
C LYS A 75 2.31 -19.54 1.05
N ASN A 76 2.78 -20.05 -0.08
CA ASN A 76 4.19 -19.98 -0.47
C ASN A 76 4.57 -18.56 -0.92
N GLN A 77 3.64 -17.83 -1.56
CA GLN A 77 3.86 -16.42 -1.92
C GLN A 77 4.08 -15.55 -0.68
N LEU A 78 3.27 -15.75 0.37
CA LEU A 78 3.39 -15.00 1.62
C LEU A 78 4.67 -15.35 2.37
N LYS A 79 5.06 -16.64 2.37
CA LYS A 79 6.33 -17.08 2.95
C LYS A 79 7.53 -16.44 2.23
N GLU A 80 7.55 -16.51 0.91
CA GLU A 80 8.59 -15.90 0.07
C GLU A 80 8.69 -14.37 0.31
N LEU A 81 7.55 -13.68 0.41
CA LEU A 81 7.52 -12.25 0.75
C LEU A 81 8.08 -11.97 2.15
N LYS A 82 7.69 -12.78 3.15
CA LYS A 82 8.16 -12.63 4.53
C LYS A 82 9.67 -12.74 4.61
N GLU A 83 10.24 -13.75 3.95
CA GLU A 83 11.68 -14.02 3.93
C GLU A 83 12.45 -12.93 3.16
N THR A 84 11.95 -12.54 1.98
CA THR A 84 12.63 -11.57 1.10
C THR A 84 12.64 -10.16 1.69
N LEU A 85 11.52 -9.72 2.24
CA LEU A 85 11.36 -8.36 2.78
C LEU A 85 11.59 -8.28 4.30
N LYS A 86 11.87 -9.42 4.95
CA LYS A 86 11.98 -9.54 6.41
C LYS A 86 10.78 -8.90 7.14
N LEU A 87 9.58 -9.11 6.59
CA LEU A 87 8.36 -8.51 7.13
C LEU A 87 7.98 -9.17 8.44
N ASN A 88 7.72 -8.35 9.46
CA ASN A 88 7.07 -8.81 10.66
C ASN A 88 5.57 -8.50 10.56
N PHE A 89 4.76 -9.54 10.38
CA PHE A 89 3.31 -9.39 10.29
C PHE A 89 2.74 -9.29 11.70
N ASN A 90 2.31 -8.08 12.08
CA ASN A 90 1.53 -7.91 13.28
C ASN A 90 0.06 -8.30 13.00
N THR A 91 -0.37 -9.46 13.51
CA THR A 91 -1.74 -9.97 13.35
C THR A 91 -2.80 -9.01 13.89
N ALA A 92 -2.47 -8.18 14.89
CA ALA A 92 -3.36 -7.15 15.41
C ALA A 92 -3.62 -5.99 14.43
N SER A 93 -2.74 -5.80 13.44
CA SER A 93 -2.86 -4.75 12.41
C SER A 93 -3.57 -5.22 11.13
N LEU A 94 -3.93 -6.51 11.04
CA LEU A 94 -4.65 -7.05 9.91
C LEU A 94 -6.01 -6.37 9.75
N PHE A 95 -6.46 -6.27 8.50
CA PHE A 95 -7.76 -5.67 8.15
C PHE A 95 -7.91 -4.19 8.55
N SER A 96 -6.81 -3.46 8.76
CA SER A 96 -6.81 -2.03 9.12
C SER A 96 -6.94 -1.07 7.94
N ARG A 97 -6.93 -1.59 6.70
CA ARG A 97 -7.02 -0.81 5.45
C ARG A 97 -8.19 -1.24 4.60
N CYS A 98 -8.70 -0.29 3.83
CA CYS A 98 -9.80 -0.50 2.91
C CYS A 98 -9.35 -1.38 1.74
N ALA A 99 -10.06 -2.49 1.50
CA ALA A 99 -9.78 -3.41 0.40
C ALA A 99 -9.91 -2.75 -1.00
N GLU A 100 -10.67 -1.67 -1.12
CA GLU A 100 -10.91 -0.98 -2.40
C GLU A 100 -9.87 0.10 -2.72
N CYS A 101 -9.44 0.87 -1.71
CA CYS A 101 -8.64 2.07 -1.94
C CYS A 101 -7.41 2.22 -1.04
N ASN A 102 -7.13 1.21 -0.20
CA ASN A 102 -5.98 1.11 0.69
C ASN A 102 -5.87 2.20 1.78
N ALA A 103 -6.86 3.09 1.92
CA ALA A 103 -6.93 4.05 3.01
C ALA A 103 -7.21 3.36 4.35
N GLN A 104 -6.64 3.86 5.45
CA GLN A 104 -6.89 3.33 6.79
C GLN A 104 -8.38 3.49 7.15
N ILE A 105 -9.00 2.39 7.56
CA ILE A 105 -10.40 2.41 8.00
C ILE A 105 -10.48 2.88 9.45
N LYS A 106 -11.58 3.54 9.80
CA LYS A 106 -11.81 4.05 11.16
C LYS A 106 -13.02 3.38 11.76
N LYS A 107 -12.95 3.05 13.04
CA LYS A 107 -14.13 2.61 13.81
C LYS A 107 -15.17 3.73 13.77
N VAL A 108 -16.42 3.36 13.56
CA VAL A 108 -17.55 4.30 13.53
C VAL A 108 -18.63 3.85 14.49
N ASP A 109 -19.46 4.80 14.89
CA ASP A 109 -20.63 4.52 15.70
C ASP A 109 -21.65 3.68 14.93
N ARG A 110 -22.33 2.76 15.64
CA ARG A 110 -23.29 1.83 15.07
C ARG A 110 -24.48 2.57 14.46
N GLU A 111 -25.00 3.61 15.10
CA GLU A 111 -26.14 4.38 14.54
C GLU A 111 -25.79 5.03 13.20
N SER A 112 -24.52 5.41 13.01
CA SER A 112 -24.06 6.02 11.75
C SER A 112 -24.16 5.10 10.53
N VAL A 113 -24.31 3.78 10.73
CA VAL A 113 -24.35 2.75 9.68
C VAL A 113 -25.70 2.05 9.51
N ARG A 114 -26.72 2.34 10.34
CA ARG A 114 -28.04 1.67 10.34
C ARG A 114 -28.64 1.43 8.95
N ASN A 115 -28.64 2.46 8.10
CA ASN A 115 -29.20 2.37 6.73
C ASN A 115 -28.14 2.19 5.64
N LYS A 116 -26.93 1.75 6.00
CA LYS A 116 -25.77 1.59 5.09
C LYS A 116 -25.25 0.16 5.02
N VAL A 117 -25.82 -0.74 5.82
CA VAL A 117 -25.53 -2.17 5.85
C VAL A 117 -26.86 -2.92 5.81
N PRO A 118 -26.87 -4.21 5.41
CA PRO A 118 -28.07 -5.04 5.51
C PRO A 118 -28.59 -5.13 6.94
N GLU A 119 -29.91 -5.19 7.13
CA GLU A 119 -30.54 -5.21 8.46
C GLU A 119 -29.99 -6.31 9.36
N TYR A 120 -29.89 -7.54 8.85
CA TYR A 120 -29.32 -8.66 9.59
C TYR A 120 -27.89 -8.38 10.11
N VAL A 121 -27.07 -7.70 9.31
CA VAL A 121 -25.71 -7.31 9.73
C VAL A 121 -25.78 -6.24 10.81
N TYR A 122 -26.68 -5.27 10.65
CA TYR A 122 -26.89 -4.24 11.66
C TYR A 122 -27.28 -4.86 13.00
N GLU A 123 -28.27 -5.76 13.00
CA GLU A 123 -28.79 -6.45 14.19
C GLU A 123 -27.76 -7.36 14.86
N THR A 124 -26.93 -8.06 14.09
CA THR A 124 -25.99 -9.08 14.62
C THR A 124 -24.60 -8.56 14.96
N GLN A 125 -24.19 -7.40 14.43
CA GLN A 125 -22.83 -6.88 14.58
C GLN A 125 -22.78 -5.64 15.46
N GLU A 126 -21.76 -5.57 16.32
CA GLU A 126 -21.56 -4.43 17.23
C GLU A 126 -20.49 -3.45 16.73
N VAL A 127 -19.49 -3.96 16.00
CA VAL A 127 -18.32 -3.19 15.60
C VAL A 127 -18.32 -2.94 14.10
N PHE A 128 -18.32 -1.65 13.74
CA PHE A 128 -18.28 -1.20 12.36
C PHE A 128 -17.08 -0.30 12.10
N TYR A 129 -16.56 -0.41 10.89
CA TYR A 129 -15.50 0.45 10.37
C TYR A 129 -15.94 1.11 9.07
N LYS A 130 -15.46 2.32 8.82
CA LYS A 130 -15.73 3.06 7.59
C LYS A 130 -14.45 3.59 6.98
N CYS A 131 -14.35 3.48 5.66
CA CYS A 131 -13.29 4.15 4.92
C CYS A 131 -13.58 5.67 4.83
N PRO A 132 -12.66 6.56 5.24
CA PRO A 132 -12.88 8.00 5.10
C PRO A 132 -12.87 8.46 3.64
N LYS A 133 -12.23 7.71 2.73
CA LYS A 133 -12.08 8.03 1.31
C LYS A 133 -13.27 7.57 0.47
N CYS A 134 -13.48 6.26 0.33
CA CYS A 134 -14.56 5.70 -0.51
C CYS A 134 -15.88 5.46 0.24
N LYS A 135 -15.96 5.77 1.55
CA LYS A 135 -17.15 5.64 2.40
C LYS A 135 -17.70 4.22 2.61
N ARG A 136 -17.05 3.19 2.07
CA ARG A 136 -17.42 1.78 2.27
C ARG A 136 -17.38 1.40 3.76
N VAL A 137 -18.36 0.61 4.19
CA VAL A 137 -18.52 0.12 5.56
C VAL A 137 -18.05 -1.34 5.63
N PHE A 138 -17.38 -1.69 6.72
CA PHE A 138 -16.81 -3.00 6.99
C PHE A 138 -17.23 -3.48 8.40
N TRP A 139 -17.39 -4.78 8.58
CA TRP A 139 -17.73 -5.45 9.83
C TRP A 139 -17.09 -6.84 9.88
N GLN A 140 -17.09 -7.49 11.04
CA GLN A 140 -16.46 -8.80 11.24
C GLN A 140 -17.45 -9.93 10.96
N GLY A 141 -17.75 -10.17 9.69
CA GLY A 141 -18.55 -11.33 9.26
C GLY A 141 -17.72 -12.60 9.02
N THR A 142 -18.37 -13.68 8.57
CA THR A 142 -17.74 -14.99 8.31
C THR A 142 -16.50 -14.92 7.40
N HIS A 143 -16.51 -14.08 6.35
CA HIS A 143 -15.33 -13.90 5.49
C HIS A 143 -14.13 -13.33 6.24
N TRP A 144 -14.36 -12.45 7.22
CA TRP A 144 -13.30 -11.90 8.05
C TRP A 144 -12.70 -12.97 8.96
N GLU A 145 -13.55 -13.80 9.58
CA GLU A 145 -13.11 -14.89 10.46
C GLU A 145 -12.30 -15.94 9.68
N LEU A 146 -12.79 -16.36 8.51
CA LEU A 146 -12.09 -17.31 7.65
C LEU A 146 -10.73 -16.75 7.20
N ALA A 147 -10.69 -15.49 6.75
CA ALA A 147 -9.45 -14.83 6.35
C ALA A 147 -8.48 -14.70 7.53
N ARG A 148 -8.97 -14.36 8.74
CA ARG A 148 -8.15 -14.24 9.95
C ARG A 148 -7.57 -15.59 10.36
N LYS A 149 -8.37 -16.66 10.35
CA LYS A 149 -7.91 -18.02 10.67
C LYS A 149 -6.84 -18.46 9.67
N TYR A 150 -7.12 -18.33 8.37
CA TYR A 150 -6.20 -18.70 7.32
C TYR A 150 -4.87 -17.93 7.42
N LEU A 151 -4.92 -16.61 7.64
CA LEU A 151 -3.71 -15.81 7.82
C LEU A 151 -2.98 -16.14 9.13
N GLY A 152 -3.70 -16.44 10.21
CA GLY A 152 -3.10 -16.90 11.47
C GLY A 152 -2.26 -18.17 11.27
N GLU A 153 -2.87 -19.20 10.68
CA GLU A 153 -2.17 -20.46 10.36
C GLU A 153 -0.94 -20.23 9.47
N LEU A 154 -1.01 -19.31 8.50
CA LEU A 154 0.11 -19.00 7.62
C LEU A 154 1.24 -18.20 8.29
N LEU A 155 0.92 -17.36 9.27
CA LEU A 155 1.87 -16.45 9.89
C LEU A 155 2.49 -17.05 11.15
N ASP A 156 1.79 -17.97 11.82
CA ASP A 156 2.22 -18.68 13.03
C ASP A 156 3.13 -19.88 12.75
N ASP A 157 3.26 -20.33 11.48
CA ASP A 157 4.22 -21.36 11.00
C ASP A 157 5.71 -20.89 11.07
N SER A 158 6.03 -20.00 12.00
CA SER A 158 7.37 -19.48 12.29
C SER A 158 7.97 -20.15 13.54
N ASN A 159 7.87 -21.48 13.61
CA ASN A 159 8.64 -22.29 14.57
C ASN A 159 9.70 -23.08 13.80
#